data_AF-A0A7X8N7C2-F1
#
_entry.id   AF-A0A7X8N7C2-F1
#
_cell.length_a   1.000
_cell.length_b   1.000
_cell.length_c   1.000
_cell.angle_alpha   90.00
_cell.angle_beta   90.00
_cell.angle_gamma   90.00
#
_symmetry.space_group_name_H-M   'P 1'
#
loop_
_entity.id
_entity.type
_entity.pdbx_description
1 polymer ?
#
loop_
_entity_poly.entity_id
_entity_poly.type
_entity_poly.pdbx_seq_one_letter_code
_entity_poly.pdbx_strand_id
1 'polypeptide(L)'
;MKRFSLLFILLFIASNPIFSQKNYQIRTVAFYNLENLFDTINDPEKNDESSPIMGIEENRDEIYQKKLNNMAKVISEMGVKEAKNTPVILGVAEVENRQVLEDLIATDSLKNKQYSIIHYNSPDKRGIDVALLYQQRYFKPTHHETFELRLWDTDGTRIYTRDQLLVSGYLDDELIHIIVNHWPSRRGGETASSYKREKAAYLTTQIIEKIKLGDPNPKIIIMGDLNDDPTNKSLKDVLKTKSKKAEVQEGDIYNPTEDMFRRGQNTLAYRDNINFFDQIMFTSPLLTTKKEYSTYKMYKVNVFNPQYLTTQTGKYKGYPFRSFAGGNFLGGYSDHYPVYMYLIKEIN
;
A
#
# COMPACT_ATOMS: atom_id res chain seq x y z
N MET A 1 57.35 2.65 -63.88
CA MET A 1 56.87 3.75 -63.00
C MET A 1 55.46 3.42 -62.52
N LYS A 2 55.32 2.70 -61.41
CA LYS A 2 54.03 2.40 -60.76
C LYS A 2 54.25 2.38 -59.26
N ARG A 3 54.06 3.52 -58.61
CA ARG A 3 53.96 3.67 -57.16
C ARG A 3 52.94 4.78 -56.89
N PHE A 4 52.27 4.66 -55.75
CA PHE A 4 51.22 5.53 -55.21
C PHE A 4 49.80 5.27 -55.71
N SER A 5 49.15 4.27 -55.11
CA SER A 5 47.69 4.25 -54.88
C SER A 5 47.35 3.16 -53.87
N LEU A 6 47.90 3.25 -52.66
CA LEU A 6 47.45 2.45 -51.53
C LEU A 6 47.90 3.16 -50.25
N LEU A 7 47.01 3.19 -49.26
CA LEU A 7 47.08 3.91 -47.98
C LEU A 7 46.70 5.40 -48.02
N PHE A 8 45.41 5.66 -48.20
CA PHE A 8 44.72 6.69 -47.44
C PHE A 8 43.30 6.20 -47.12
N ILE A 9 43.21 5.11 -46.35
CA ILE A 9 42.00 4.78 -45.59
C ILE A 9 42.41 4.90 -44.12
N LEU A 10 42.62 6.14 -43.71
CA LEU A 10 42.91 6.51 -42.33
C LEU A 10 41.58 6.73 -41.62
N LEU A 11 41.28 5.82 -40.69
CA LEU A 11 40.51 6.05 -39.47
C LEU A 11 39.26 6.95 -39.59
N PHE A 12 38.15 6.38 -40.08
CA PHE A 12 36.86 6.65 -39.45
C PHE A 12 36.65 5.61 -38.35
N ILE A 13 37.38 5.75 -37.23
CA ILE A 13 36.94 5.14 -35.98
C ILE A 13 35.70 5.93 -35.58
N ALA A 14 34.54 5.40 -35.95
CA ALA A 14 33.27 5.88 -35.42
C ALA A 14 33.35 5.75 -33.89
N SER A 15 33.61 6.88 -33.23
CA SER A 15 33.37 7.04 -31.80
C SER A 15 31.86 6.90 -31.60
N ASN A 16 31.39 5.66 -31.48
CA ASN A 16 30.07 5.41 -30.92
C ASN A 16 30.10 6.06 -29.54
N PRO A 17 29.23 7.05 -29.25
CA PRO A 17 29.10 7.51 -27.88
C PRO A 17 28.70 6.29 -27.05
N ILE A 18 29.61 5.84 -26.18
CA ILE A 18 29.29 4.90 -25.13
C ILE A 18 28.34 5.68 -24.23
N PHE A 19 27.04 5.58 -24.50
CA PHE A 19 26.03 6.03 -23.57
C PHE A 19 26.19 5.18 -22.32
N SER A 20 26.75 5.78 -21.26
CA SER A 20 26.78 5.15 -19.94
C SER A 20 25.35 4.73 -19.59
N GLN A 21 25.16 3.44 -19.31
CA GLN A 21 23.88 2.94 -18.88
C GLN A 21 23.60 3.52 -17.50
N LYS A 22 22.61 4.43 -17.41
CA LYS A 22 22.18 5.01 -16.15
C LYS A 22 21.78 3.89 -15.20
N ASN A 23 22.40 3.84 -14.03
CA ASN A 23 22.04 2.92 -12.97
C ASN A 23 20.96 3.56 -12.10
N TYR A 24 20.02 2.74 -11.62
CA TYR A 24 18.94 3.20 -10.77
C TYR A 24 18.88 2.37 -9.51
N GLN A 25 18.79 3.06 -8.38
CA GLN A 25 18.37 2.47 -7.13
C GLN A 25 16.84 2.34 -7.13
N ILE A 26 16.34 1.16 -6.75
CA ILE A 26 14.91 0.86 -6.71
C ILE A 26 14.50 0.57 -5.26
N ARG A 27 13.44 1.23 -4.81
CA ARG A 27 12.76 0.95 -3.53
C ARG A 27 11.31 0.62 -3.80
N THR A 28 10.76 -0.30 -3.02
CA THR A 28 9.35 -0.69 -3.11
C THR A 28 8.59 -0.17 -1.90
N VAL A 29 7.49 0.53 -2.13
CA VAL A 29 6.50 0.91 -1.12
C VAL A 29 5.19 0.19 -1.43
N ALA A 30 4.59 -0.48 -0.45
CA ALA A 30 3.42 -1.32 -0.68
C ALA A 30 2.35 -1.14 0.39
N PHE A 31 1.13 -1.54 0.05
CA PHE A 31 0.02 -1.66 0.99
C PHE A 31 -0.69 -3.02 0.84
N TYR A 32 -1.07 -3.63 1.97
CA TYR A 32 -1.82 -4.89 1.98
C TYR A 32 -2.82 -4.97 3.14
N ASN A 33 -4.11 -5.12 2.83
CA ASN A 33 -5.12 -5.53 3.81
C ASN A 33 -4.96 -7.04 4.11
N LEU A 34 -4.71 -7.39 5.38
CA LEU A 34 -4.39 -8.76 5.81
C LEU A 34 -5.62 -9.63 6.13
N GLU A 35 -6.84 -9.11 5.89
CA GLU A 35 -8.15 -9.75 6.11
C GLU A 35 -8.27 -10.34 7.53
N ASN A 36 -8.50 -9.48 8.52
CA ASN A 36 -8.63 -9.84 9.94
C ASN A 36 -7.46 -10.76 10.39
N LEU A 37 -6.23 -10.26 10.37
CA LEU A 37 -5.10 -10.93 11.00
C LEU A 37 -5.17 -10.76 12.51
N PHE A 38 -5.80 -11.74 13.15
CA PHE A 38 -5.98 -11.87 14.58
C PHE A 38 -5.23 -13.11 15.09
N ASP A 39 -4.77 -13.05 16.33
CA ASP A 39 -4.20 -14.19 17.05
C ASP A 39 -5.30 -15.14 17.57
N THR A 40 -4.94 -16.06 18.46
CA THR A 40 -5.84 -17.11 18.93
C THR A 40 -6.40 -16.87 20.33
N ILE A 41 -6.05 -15.74 20.94
CA ILE A 41 -6.33 -15.36 22.33
C ILE A 41 -7.38 -14.25 22.35
N ASN A 42 -8.52 -14.50 23.02
CA ASN A 42 -9.59 -13.51 23.10
C ASN A 42 -9.20 -12.27 23.94
N ASP A 43 -9.33 -11.07 23.37
CA ASP A 43 -9.27 -9.81 24.13
C ASP A 43 -10.67 -9.40 24.64
N PRO A 44 -10.97 -9.52 25.95
CA PRO A 44 -12.28 -9.19 26.50
C PRO A 44 -12.61 -7.69 26.53
N GLU A 45 -11.65 -6.80 26.26
CA GLU A 45 -11.89 -5.36 26.17
C GLU A 45 -12.33 -4.93 24.75
N LYS A 46 -12.23 -5.85 23.78
CA LYS A 46 -12.62 -5.66 22.39
C LYS A 46 -13.75 -6.61 22.01
N ASN A 47 -14.38 -6.35 20.87
CA ASN A 47 -15.33 -7.27 20.25
C ASN A 47 -14.55 -8.27 19.38
N ASP A 48 -13.61 -8.96 20.00
CA ASP A 48 -12.68 -9.85 19.32
C ASP A 48 -13.37 -11.14 18.84
N GLU A 49 -14.43 -11.58 19.53
CA GLU A 49 -15.26 -12.71 19.12
C GLU A 49 -15.98 -12.49 17.77
N SER A 50 -15.97 -11.26 17.25
CA SER A 50 -16.43 -10.95 15.88
C SER A 50 -15.41 -11.31 14.79
N SER A 51 -14.17 -11.63 15.15
CA SER A 51 -13.14 -12.09 14.24
C SER A 51 -13.40 -13.53 13.82
N PRO A 52 -13.10 -13.91 12.55
CA PRO A 52 -13.34 -15.27 12.09
C PRO A 52 -12.54 -16.34 12.86
N ILE A 53 -11.35 -15.99 13.36
CA ILE A 53 -10.47 -16.93 14.06
C ILE A 53 -11.04 -17.33 15.43
N MET A 54 -11.75 -16.42 16.11
CA MET A 54 -12.41 -16.74 17.38
C MET A 54 -13.60 -17.69 17.22
N GLY A 55 -14.21 -17.74 16.04
CA GLY A 55 -15.25 -18.70 15.69
C GLY A 55 -14.74 -20.11 15.37
N ILE A 56 -13.42 -20.33 15.29
CA ILE A 56 -12.82 -21.63 15.00
C ILE A 56 -12.74 -22.45 16.29
N GLU A 57 -13.42 -23.60 16.31
CA GLU A 57 -13.44 -24.52 17.46
C GLU A 57 -12.23 -25.47 17.48
N GLU A 58 -11.77 -25.95 16.32
CA GLU A 58 -10.68 -26.94 16.20
C GLU A 58 -9.51 -26.42 15.35
N ASN A 59 -8.28 -26.77 15.72
CA ASN A 59 -7.05 -26.44 14.99
C ASN A 59 -6.81 -24.94 14.77
N ARG A 60 -7.30 -24.09 15.70
CA ARG A 60 -7.20 -22.64 15.63
C ARG A 60 -5.76 -22.15 15.48
N ASP A 61 -4.84 -22.65 16.29
CA ASP A 61 -3.42 -22.28 16.22
C ASP A 61 -2.78 -22.67 14.88
N GLU A 62 -3.12 -23.84 14.34
CA GLU A 62 -2.62 -24.27 13.03
C GLU A 62 -3.14 -23.37 11.91
N ILE A 63 -4.41 -22.95 11.99
CA ILE A 63 -5.03 -22.03 11.03
C ILE A 63 -4.36 -20.66 11.11
N TYR A 64 -4.11 -20.16 12.31
CA TYR A 64 -3.38 -18.91 12.54
C TYR A 64 -1.98 -18.96 11.88
N GLN A 65 -1.21 -20.02 12.14
CA GLN A 65 0.11 -20.22 11.50
C GLN A 65 0.02 -20.34 9.97
N LYS A 66 -1.00 -21.01 9.43
CA LYS A 66 -1.24 -21.06 7.97
C LYS A 66 -1.52 -19.67 7.40
N LYS A 67 -2.35 -18.87 8.08
CA LYS A 67 -2.66 -17.49 7.67
C LYS A 67 -1.40 -16.62 7.68
N LEU A 68 -0.59 -16.67 8.74
CA LEU A 68 0.70 -15.95 8.81
C LEU A 68 1.60 -16.31 7.63
N ASN A 69 1.78 -17.61 7.35
CA ASN A 69 2.61 -18.06 6.23
C ASN A 69 2.06 -17.63 4.86
N ASN A 70 0.74 -17.63 4.68
CA ASN A 70 0.09 -17.13 3.47
C ASN A 70 0.36 -15.62 3.27
N MET A 71 0.20 -14.81 4.31
CA MET A 71 0.51 -13.37 4.27
C MET A 71 1.99 -13.12 4.00
N ALA A 72 2.86 -13.85 4.69
CA ALA A 72 4.31 -13.75 4.55
C ALA A 72 4.77 -14.10 3.12
N LYS A 73 4.19 -15.13 2.50
CA LYS A 73 4.48 -15.51 1.12
C LYS A 73 4.20 -14.34 0.16
N VAL A 74 3.02 -13.73 0.26
CA VAL A 74 2.64 -12.60 -0.60
C VAL A 74 3.60 -11.43 -0.44
N ILE A 75 3.90 -11.05 0.80
CA ILE A 75 4.85 -9.97 1.11
C ILE A 75 6.24 -10.31 0.56
N SER A 76 6.66 -11.57 0.66
CA SER A 76 7.99 -12.03 0.23
C SER A 76 8.19 -12.03 -1.29
N GLU A 77 7.12 -12.05 -2.08
CA GLU A 77 7.16 -12.08 -3.54
C GLU A 77 6.84 -10.71 -4.18
N MET A 78 6.12 -9.85 -3.45
CA MET A 78 5.65 -8.56 -3.94
C MET A 78 6.80 -7.62 -4.31
N GLY A 79 6.83 -7.17 -5.56
CA GLY A 79 7.84 -6.22 -6.05
C GLY A 79 9.26 -6.80 -6.26
N VAL A 80 9.49 -8.08 -5.95
CA VAL A 80 10.85 -8.67 -5.97
C VAL A 80 11.44 -8.73 -7.37
N LYS A 81 10.62 -8.92 -8.41
CA LYS A 81 11.10 -9.08 -9.79
C LYS A 81 12.00 -7.93 -10.23
N GLU A 82 11.60 -6.69 -9.97
CA GLU A 82 12.37 -5.49 -10.35
C GLU A 82 13.30 -5.04 -9.22
N ALA A 83 12.79 -4.93 -7.98
CA ALA A 83 13.55 -4.35 -6.87
C ALA A 83 14.60 -5.30 -6.26
N LYS A 84 14.53 -6.60 -6.57
CA LYS A 84 15.35 -7.67 -5.97
C LYS A 84 15.30 -7.70 -4.43
N ASN A 85 14.24 -7.12 -3.87
CA ASN A 85 13.95 -7.08 -2.45
C ASN A 85 12.43 -7.08 -2.25
N THR A 86 11.99 -7.47 -1.05
CA THR A 86 10.61 -7.31 -0.60
C THR A 86 10.31 -5.82 -0.36
N PRO A 87 9.04 -5.42 -0.16
CA PRO A 87 8.69 -4.03 0.08
C PRO A 87 9.53 -3.43 1.21
N VAL A 88 10.22 -2.32 0.94
CA VAL A 88 11.05 -1.65 1.95
C VAL A 88 10.17 -0.97 2.99
N ILE A 89 9.04 -0.44 2.55
CA ILE A 89 7.97 0.12 3.38
C ILE A 89 6.68 -0.61 2.99
N LEU A 90 5.96 -1.12 3.99
CA LEU A 90 4.71 -1.85 3.82
C LEU A 90 3.67 -1.32 4.82
N GLY A 91 2.67 -0.61 4.33
CA GLY A 91 1.46 -0.32 5.09
C GLY A 91 0.56 -1.56 5.14
N VAL A 92 -0.06 -1.81 6.30
CA VAL A 92 -1.01 -2.91 6.47
C VAL A 92 -2.28 -2.42 7.15
N ALA A 93 -3.37 -3.13 6.93
CA ALA A 93 -4.66 -2.93 7.61
C ALA A 93 -5.25 -4.28 8.02
N GLU A 94 -6.27 -4.23 8.88
CA GLU A 94 -6.91 -5.41 9.46
C GLU A 94 -5.96 -6.24 10.32
N VAL A 95 -5.20 -5.51 11.14
CA VAL A 95 -4.28 -6.07 12.14
C VAL A 95 -4.94 -5.93 13.50
N GLU A 96 -4.93 -6.99 14.29
CA GLU A 96 -5.47 -6.95 15.65
C GLU A 96 -4.58 -6.15 16.63
N ASN A 97 -3.31 -6.52 16.69
CA ASN A 97 -2.39 -6.02 17.69
C ASN A 97 -0.94 -6.06 17.21
N ARG A 98 0.00 -5.65 18.07
CA ARG A 98 1.43 -5.69 17.72
C ARG A 98 1.98 -7.13 17.63
N GLN A 99 1.51 -8.04 18.47
CA GLN A 99 2.01 -9.41 18.54
C GLN A 99 1.80 -10.15 17.21
N VAL A 100 0.63 -10.00 16.58
CA VAL A 100 0.37 -10.64 15.27
C VAL A 100 1.32 -10.16 14.17
N LEU A 101 1.82 -8.92 14.26
CA LEU A 101 2.83 -8.41 13.32
C LEU A 101 4.21 -8.96 13.62
N GLU A 102 4.56 -9.11 14.90
CA GLU A 102 5.82 -9.72 15.34
C GLU A 102 5.89 -11.18 14.86
N ASP A 103 4.80 -11.93 15.02
CA ASP A 103 4.68 -13.29 14.53
C ASP A 103 4.77 -13.36 12.99
N LEU A 104 4.12 -12.43 12.29
CA LEU A 104 4.18 -12.34 10.82
C LEU A 104 5.61 -12.13 10.32
N ILE A 105 6.35 -11.18 10.89
CA ILE A 105 7.72 -10.91 10.45
C ILE A 105 8.71 -11.99 10.90
N ALA A 106 8.37 -12.81 11.90
CA ALA A 106 9.16 -13.94 12.36
C ALA A 106 9.04 -15.20 11.46
N THR A 107 8.06 -15.24 10.55
CA THR A 107 7.92 -16.33 9.57
C THR A 107 9.17 -16.52 8.72
N ASP A 108 9.41 -17.75 8.24
CA ASP A 108 10.62 -18.10 7.49
C ASP A 108 10.87 -17.23 6.25
N SER A 109 9.80 -16.82 5.57
CA SER A 109 9.87 -15.98 4.37
C SER A 109 10.28 -14.53 4.66
N LEU A 110 10.08 -14.05 5.90
CA LEU A 110 10.28 -12.64 6.27
C LEU A 110 11.34 -12.40 7.34
N LYS A 111 11.69 -13.39 8.17
CA LYS A 111 12.61 -13.23 9.32
C LYS A 111 13.96 -12.62 8.96
N ASN A 112 14.48 -12.94 7.78
CA ASN A 112 15.77 -12.43 7.29
C ASN A 112 15.68 -11.03 6.66
N LYS A 113 14.48 -10.44 6.55
CA LYS A 113 14.27 -9.09 5.99
C LYS A 113 14.40 -7.98 7.03
N GLN A 114 14.45 -8.34 8.32
CA GLN A 114 14.66 -7.40 9.43
C GLN A 114 13.65 -6.23 9.41
N TYR A 115 12.37 -6.58 9.28
CA TYR A 115 11.30 -5.60 9.43
C TYR A 115 11.22 -5.09 10.87
N SER A 116 10.90 -3.81 11.00
CA SER A 116 10.51 -3.15 12.24
C SER A 116 9.06 -2.67 12.13
N ILE A 117 8.40 -2.50 13.26
CA ILE A 117 6.94 -2.27 13.35
C ILE A 117 6.64 -0.93 14.01
N ILE A 118 5.79 -0.13 13.35
CA ILE A 118 5.06 0.99 13.95
C ILE A 118 3.57 0.61 13.96
N HIS A 119 3.00 0.50 15.15
CA HIS A 119 1.62 0.09 15.38
C HIS A 119 1.07 0.82 16.61
N TYR A 120 -0.21 1.16 16.57
CA TYR A 120 -0.95 1.80 17.65
C TYR A 120 -2.37 1.25 17.69
N ASN A 121 -2.88 1.01 18.89
CA ASN A 121 -4.27 0.62 19.07
C ASN A 121 -5.19 1.81 18.80
N SER A 122 -6.14 1.64 17.89
CA SER A 122 -7.16 2.67 17.60
C SER A 122 -8.42 2.49 18.46
N PRO A 123 -9.31 3.49 18.45
CA PRO A 123 -10.60 3.39 19.14
C PRO A 123 -11.57 2.36 18.52
N ASP A 124 -11.22 1.71 17.40
CA ASP A 124 -12.09 0.72 16.77
C ASP A 124 -12.46 -0.40 17.77
N LYS A 125 -13.77 -0.67 17.87
CA LYS A 125 -14.32 -1.61 18.85
C LYS A 125 -13.99 -3.07 18.53
N ARG A 126 -13.65 -3.38 17.28
CA ARG A 126 -13.22 -4.74 16.89
C ARG A 126 -11.73 -4.96 17.15
N GLY A 127 -11.00 -3.92 17.55
CA GLY A 127 -9.55 -3.99 17.71
C GLY A 127 -8.82 -4.11 16.37
N ILE A 128 -9.34 -3.49 15.30
CA ILE A 128 -8.68 -3.54 13.99
C ILE A 128 -7.92 -2.25 13.76
N ASP A 129 -6.65 -2.37 13.42
CA ASP A 129 -5.73 -1.26 13.24
C ASP A 129 -5.02 -1.27 11.89
N VAL A 130 -4.33 -0.15 11.64
CA VAL A 130 -3.33 0.00 10.59
C VAL A 130 -1.93 -0.03 11.19
N ALA A 131 -0.96 -0.47 10.41
CA ALA A 131 0.44 -0.47 10.82
C ALA A 131 1.39 -0.15 9.66
N LEU A 132 2.63 0.15 10.02
CA LEU A 132 3.74 0.25 9.08
C LEU A 132 4.83 -0.77 9.44
N LEU A 133 5.12 -1.68 8.52
CA LEU A 133 6.30 -2.52 8.52
C LEU A 133 7.37 -1.88 7.64
N TYR A 134 8.61 -1.80 8.11
CA TYR A 134 9.69 -1.21 7.33
C TYR A 134 11.04 -1.89 7.56
N GLN A 135 11.87 -1.96 6.53
CA GLN A 135 13.24 -2.47 6.66
C GLN A 135 14.16 -1.35 7.16
N GLN A 136 14.63 -1.47 8.40
CA GLN A 136 15.38 -0.39 9.08
C GLN A 136 16.69 -0.01 8.40
N ARG A 137 17.26 -0.93 7.60
CA ARG A 137 18.43 -0.67 6.76
C ARG A 137 18.20 0.48 5.76
N TYR A 138 16.97 0.64 5.28
CA TYR A 138 16.63 1.54 4.18
C TYR A 138 15.71 2.67 4.59
N PHE A 139 14.81 2.45 5.55
CA PHE A 139 13.91 3.49 6.05
C PHE A 139 14.15 3.73 7.54
N LYS A 140 14.38 5.01 7.89
CA LYS A 140 14.63 5.45 9.27
C LYS A 140 13.55 6.44 9.69
N PRO A 141 12.48 5.98 10.37
CA PRO A 141 11.47 6.86 10.92
C PRO A 141 12.09 7.90 11.87
N THR A 142 11.63 9.14 11.77
CA THR A 142 12.01 10.25 12.64
C THR A 142 10.83 10.81 13.43
N HIS A 143 9.62 10.62 12.92
CA HIS A 143 8.37 11.01 13.58
C HIS A 143 7.25 10.06 13.19
N HIS A 144 6.38 9.73 14.12
CA HIS A 144 5.14 9.01 13.84
C HIS A 144 4.06 9.35 14.86
N GLU A 145 2.83 9.45 14.39
CA GLU A 145 1.67 9.75 15.22
C GLU A 145 0.39 9.24 14.56
N THR A 146 -0.65 9.03 15.35
CA THR A 146 -1.98 8.67 14.84
C THR A 146 -2.94 9.85 14.91
N PHE A 147 -3.91 9.83 14.00
CA PHE A 147 -4.97 10.82 13.91
C PHE A 147 -6.33 10.15 13.99
N GLU A 148 -7.06 10.46 15.06
CA GLU A 148 -8.39 9.90 15.30
C GLU A 148 -9.42 10.46 14.31
N LEU A 149 -10.13 9.55 13.63
CA LEU A 149 -11.29 9.90 12.84
C LEU A 149 -12.54 9.93 13.72
N ARG A 150 -12.94 11.13 14.14
CA ARG A 150 -14.17 11.32 14.94
C ARG A 150 -15.40 11.39 14.04
N LEU A 151 -16.32 10.46 14.25
CA LEU A 151 -17.57 10.33 13.50
C LEU A 151 -18.77 10.19 14.43
N TRP A 152 -19.92 10.60 13.92
CA TRP A 152 -21.21 10.51 14.59
C TRP A 152 -22.27 10.03 13.60
N ASP A 153 -23.21 9.23 14.08
CA ASP A 153 -24.39 8.83 13.31
C ASP A 153 -25.45 9.95 13.31
N THR A 154 -26.52 9.76 12.54
CA THR A 154 -27.60 10.76 12.39
C THR A 154 -28.33 11.08 13.69
N ASP A 155 -28.34 10.14 14.64
CA ASP A 155 -28.90 10.31 15.99
C ASP A 155 -27.92 10.94 17.00
N GLY A 156 -26.71 11.28 16.57
CA GLY A 156 -25.66 11.84 17.42
C GLY A 156 -24.82 10.80 18.17
N THR A 157 -25.04 9.50 17.93
CA THR A 157 -24.22 8.45 18.53
C THR A 157 -22.80 8.47 17.97
N ARG A 158 -21.77 8.45 18.83
CA ARG A 158 -20.37 8.40 18.41
C ARG A 158 -20.06 7.06 17.71
N ILE A 159 -19.47 7.15 16.53
CA ILE A 159 -18.97 6.02 15.77
C ILE A 159 -17.46 5.95 16.01
N TYR A 160 -17.04 4.90 16.70
CA TYR A 160 -15.63 4.58 16.90
C TYR A 160 -15.11 3.77 15.71
N THR A 161 -13.96 4.16 15.20
CA THR A 161 -13.35 3.60 13.98
C THR A 161 -11.84 3.77 14.04
N ARG A 162 -11.14 3.26 13.02
CA ARG A 162 -9.70 3.31 12.86
C ARG A 162 -9.14 4.72 12.77
N ASP A 163 -7.94 4.86 13.29
CA ASP A 163 -7.09 6.04 13.10
C ASP A 163 -6.38 6.01 11.73
N GLN A 164 -5.87 7.17 11.32
CA GLN A 164 -4.86 7.26 10.26
C GLN A 164 -3.46 7.36 10.88
N LEU A 165 -2.50 6.62 10.35
CA LEU A 165 -1.12 6.61 10.83
C LEU A 165 -0.23 7.45 9.92
N LEU A 166 0.39 8.50 10.47
CA LEU A 166 1.46 9.25 9.83
C LEU A 166 2.82 8.69 10.29
N VAL A 167 3.70 8.41 9.34
CA VAL A 167 5.11 8.13 9.60
C VAL A 167 5.97 8.98 8.68
N SER A 168 6.85 9.79 9.27
CA SER A 168 7.87 10.57 8.55
C SER A 168 9.24 9.95 8.81
N GLY A 169 10.09 9.89 7.79
CA GLY A 169 11.42 9.33 7.95
C GLY A 169 12.25 9.42 6.69
N TYR A 170 13.52 9.06 6.80
CA TYR A 170 14.45 9.04 5.68
C TYR A 170 14.41 7.69 4.97
N LEU A 171 14.00 7.68 3.70
CA LEU A 171 14.21 6.56 2.78
C LEU A 171 15.55 6.78 2.10
N ASP A 172 16.55 5.99 2.51
CA ASP A 172 17.96 6.24 2.25
C ASP A 172 18.39 7.63 2.74
N ASP A 173 18.50 8.60 1.84
CA ASP A 173 18.92 9.97 2.08
C ASP A 173 17.81 11.02 1.89
N GLU A 174 16.56 10.58 1.64
CA GLU A 174 15.45 11.49 1.34
C GLU A 174 14.32 11.40 2.38
N LEU A 175 13.90 12.55 2.89
CA LEU A 175 12.72 12.64 3.75
C LEU A 175 11.46 12.32 2.95
N ILE A 176 10.69 11.35 3.44
CA ILE A 176 9.40 10.94 2.88
C ILE A 176 8.40 10.78 4.03
N HIS A 177 7.15 11.14 3.76
CA HIS A 177 6.02 10.97 4.66
C HIS A 177 5.08 9.90 4.12
N ILE A 178 4.64 9.02 4.99
CA ILE A 178 3.72 7.93 4.70
C ILE A 178 2.46 8.13 5.52
N ILE A 179 1.29 8.12 4.88
CA ILE A 179 -0.01 8.12 5.54
C ILE A 179 -0.69 6.79 5.25
N VAL A 180 -0.84 5.93 6.27
CA VAL A 180 -1.52 4.63 6.16
C VAL A 180 -2.97 4.78 6.62
N ASN A 181 -3.89 4.28 5.80
CA ASN A 181 -5.33 4.46 5.97
C ASN A 181 -6.08 3.13 5.98
N HIS A 182 -7.15 3.07 6.77
CA HIS A 182 -8.21 2.08 6.64
C HIS A 182 -9.56 2.75 6.90
N TRP A 183 -10.17 3.31 5.86
CA TRP A 183 -11.36 4.15 5.99
C TRP A 183 -12.62 3.34 6.33
N PRO A 184 -13.69 3.99 6.85
CA PRO A 184 -14.94 3.33 7.17
C PRO A 184 -15.52 2.54 5.99
N SER A 185 -15.94 1.30 6.25
CA SER A 185 -16.47 0.42 5.21
C SER A 185 -17.82 0.89 4.67
N ARG A 186 -18.22 0.33 3.53
CA ARG A 186 -19.52 0.61 2.88
C ARG A 186 -20.73 -0.05 3.57
N ARG A 187 -20.64 -0.32 4.89
CA ARG A 187 -21.73 -0.96 5.65
C ARG A 187 -22.98 -0.06 5.63
N GLY A 188 -24.12 -0.67 5.30
CA GLY A 188 -25.38 0.06 5.05
C GLY A 188 -25.55 0.55 3.61
N GLY A 189 -24.55 0.32 2.74
CA GLY A 189 -24.55 0.74 1.35
C GLY A 189 -23.79 2.06 1.13
N GLU A 190 -23.43 2.31 -0.12
CA GLU A 190 -22.61 3.46 -0.52
C GLU A 190 -23.27 4.78 -0.13
N THR A 191 -24.53 4.98 -0.54
CA THR A 191 -25.29 6.21 -0.28
C THR A 191 -25.37 6.56 1.19
N ALA A 192 -25.54 5.56 2.07
CA ALA A 192 -25.68 5.76 3.50
C ALA A 192 -24.34 5.98 4.22
N SER A 193 -23.21 5.61 3.62
CA SER A 193 -21.91 5.58 4.28
C SER A 193 -20.87 6.53 3.69
N SER A 194 -21.07 7.08 2.48
CA SER A 194 -20.12 7.95 1.77
C SER A 194 -19.56 9.07 2.63
N TYR A 195 -20.41 9.75 3.41
CA TYR A 195 -19.99 10.88 4.24
C TYR A 195 -18.89 10.51 5.24
N LYS A 196 -18.83 9.26 5.71
CA LYS A 196 -17.81 8.77 6.65
C LYS A 196 -16.43 8.76 6.00
N ARG A 197 -16.35 8.35 4.73
CA ARG A 197 -15.10 8.35 3.93
C ARG A 197 -14.73 9.73 3.45
N GLU A 198 -15.70 10.60 3.14
CA GLU A 198 -15.44 12.02 2.88
C GLU A 198 -14.82 12.72 4.10
N LYS A 199 -15.28 12.40 5.31
CA LYS A 199 -14.66 12.88 6.56
C LYS A 199 -13.27 12.29 6.79
N ALA A 200 -13.05 11.01 6.45
CA ALA A 200 -11.73 10.39 6.50
C ALA A 200 -10.75 11.05 5.53
N ALA A 201 -11.16 11.27 4.28
CA ALA A 201 -10.40 12.02 3.29
C ALA A 201 -10.09 13.44 3.77
N TYR A 202 -11.06 14.12 4.39
CA TYR A 202 -10.83 15.45 4.96
C TYR A 202 -9.76 15.41 6.05
N LEU A 203 -9.79 14.42 6.96
CA LEU A 203 -8.72 14.23 7.94
C LEU A 203 -7.34 14.06 7.26
N THR A 204 -7.26 13.28 6.18
CA THR A 204 -6.03 13.14 5.39
C THR A 204 -5.55 14.50 4.85
N THR A 205 -6.45 15.38 4.40
CA THR A 205 -6.04 16.75 3.99
C THR A 205 -5.44 17.54 5.15
N GLN A 206 -5.98 17.41 6.37
CA GLN A 206 -5.44 18.10 7.54
C GLN A 206 -4.04 17.58 7.92
N ILE A 207 -3.80 16.28 7.78
CA ILE A 207 -2.47 15.69 7.98
C ILE A 207 -1.47 16.23 6.94
N ILE A 208 -1.87 16.32 5.68
CA ILE A 208 -1.03 16.89 4.61
C ILE A 208 -0.69 18.35 4.90
N GLU A 209 -1.68 19.18 5.29
CA GLU A 209 -1.43 20.58 5.62
C GLU A 209 -0.53 20.72 6.85
N LYS A 210 -0.66 19.85 7.86
CA LYS A 210 0.26 19.80 9.00
C LYS A 210 1.70 19.54 8.57
N ILE A 211 1.93 18.59 7.65
CA ILE A 211 3.26 18.29 7.11
C ILE A 211 3.82 19.52 6.38
N LYS A 212 2.99 20.19 5.58
CA LYS A 212 3.38 21.38 4.79
C LYS A 212 3.87 22.56 5.63
N LEU A 213 3.50 22.63 6.90
CA LEU A 213 4.02 23.65 7.82
C LEU A 213 5.54 23.52 8.05
N GLY A 214 6.09 22.30 7.97
CA GLY A 214 7.52 22.02 8.12
C GLY A 214 8.27 21.80 6.81
N ASP A 215 7.58 21.29 5.78
CA ASP A 215 8.12 21.05 4.44
C ASP A 215 7.12 21.53 3.38
N PRO A 216 7.30 22.72 2.78
CA PRO A 216 6.31 23.31 1.85
C PRO A 216 6.01 22.48 0.60
N ASN A 217 6.91 21.57 0.20
CA ASN A 217 6.73 20.73 -0.98
C ASN A 217 7.07 19.26 -0.69
N PRO A 218 6.28 18.59 0.18
CA PRO A 218 6.68 17.34 0.80
C PRO A 218 6.46 16.15 -0.13
N LYS A 219 7.34 15.15 -0.03
CA LYS A 219 7.14 13.82 -0.62
C LYS A 219 6.21 13.01 0.28
N ILE A 220 4.92 13.02 -0.01
CA ILE A 220 3.91 12.28 0.76
C ILE A 220 3.39 11.14 -0.10
N ILE A 221 3.38 9.93 0.47
CA ILE A 221 2.72 8.75 -0.07
C ILE A 221 1.50 8.47 0.82
N ILE A 222 0.33 8.46 0.20
CA ILE A 222 -0.93 8.12 0.85
C ILE A 222 -1.30 6.74 0.36
N MET A 223 -1.46 5.80 1.29
CA MET A 223 -1.83 4.43 0.97
C MET A 223 -2.80 3.85 1.98
N GLY A 224 -3.57 2.85 1.55
CA GLY A 224 -4.55 2.23 2.42
C GLY A 224 -5.68 1.54 1.70
N ASP A 225 -6.49 0.82 2.48
CA ASP A 225 -7.83 0.41 2.10
C ASP A 225 -8.75 1.61 2.36
N LEU A 226 -9.08 2.32 1.29
CA LEU A 226 -9.87 3.53 1.36
C LEU A 226 -11.37 3.23 1.37
N ASN A 227 -11.78 1.97 1.19
CA ASN A 227 -13.19 1.58 1.02
C ASN A 227 -13.95 2.42 -0.05
N ASP A 228 -13.21 3.08 -0.93
CA ASP A 228 -13.68 3.90 -2.03
C ASP A 228 -12.86 3.64 -3.28
N ASP A 229 -13.55 3.62 -4.42
CA ASP A 229 -12.92 3.55 -5.73
C ASP A 229 -12.26 4.90 -6.05
N PRO A 230 -11.23 4.94 -6.92
CA PRO A 230 -10.51 6.17 -7.24
C PRO A 230 -11.39 7.30 -7.83
N THR A 231 -12.62 6.99 -8.25
CA THR A 231 -13.59 7.93 -8.81
C THR A 231 -14.60 8.46 -7.79
N ASN A 232 -14.60 7.99 -6.54
CA ASN A 232 -15.53 8.46 -5.50
C ASN A 232 -15.22 9.89 -5.02
N LYS A 233 -16.23 10.54 -4.41
CA LYS A 233 -16.17 11.94 -3.95
C LYS A 233 -15.04 12.22 -2.96
N SER A 234 -14.77 11.29 -2.05
CA SER A 234 -13.66 11.36 -1.11
C SER A 234 -12.31 11.57 -1.84
N LEU A 235 -12.11 10.95 -3.00
CA LEU A 235 -10.89 11.10 -3.80
C LEU A 235 -10.94 12.31 -4.74
N LYS A 236 -12.09 12.58 -5.36
CA LYS A 236 -12.22 13.58 -6.43
C LYS A 236 -12.58 14.98 -5.93
N ASP A 237 -13.46 15.07 -4.93
CA ASP A 237 -13.97 16.34 -4.43
C ASP A 237 -13.22 16.79 -3.18
N VAL A 238 -12.87 15.84 -2.29
CA VAL A 238 -12.20 16.13 -1.02
C VAL A 238 -10.67 16.14 -1.19
N LEU A 239 -10.05 15.02 -1.59
CA LEU A 239 -8.60 14.97 -1.83
C LEU A 239 -8.17 15.66 -3.14
N LYS A 240 -9.10 15.88 -4.08
CA LYS A 240 -8.86 16.55 -5.37
C LYS A 240 -7.76 15.90 -6.22
N THR A 241 -7.66 14.57 -6.15
CA THR A 241 -6.62 13.80 -6.86
C THR A 241 -6.70 13.97 -8.39
N LYS A 242 -5.54 13.94 -9.06
CA LYS A 242 -5.41 13.98 -10.52
C LYS A 242 -5.01 12.61 -11.06
N SER A 243 -5.67 12.15 -12.13
CA SER A 243 -5.34 10.88 -12.78
C SER A 243 -4.37 11.01 -13.95
N LYS A 244 -4.35 12.17 -14.62
CA LYS A 244 -3.42 12.44 -15.71
C LYS A 244 -2.20 13.19 -15.22
N LYS A 245 -1.01 12.66 -15.53
CA LYS A 245 0.28 13.28 -15.17
C LYS A 245 0.41 14.72 -15.68
N ALA A 246 -0.16 15.02 -16.85
CA ALA A 246 -0.11 16.35 -17.46
C ALA A 246 -0.97 17.40 -16.75
N GLU A 247 -1.92 16.99 -15.91
CA GLU A 247 -2.82 17.87 -15.16
C GLU A 247 -2.34 18.12 -13.72
N VAL A 248 -1.24 17.48 -13.30
CA VAL A 248 -0.67 17.60 -11.95
C VAL A 248 0.16 18.87 -11.86
N GLN A 249 -0.23 19.75 -10.95
CA GLN A 249 0.51 20.96 -10.57
C GLN A 249 1.30 20.74 -9.27
N GLU A 250 2.12 21.72 -8.90
CA GLU A 250 2.81 21.69 -7.62
C GLU A 250 1.81 21.66 -6.45
N GLY A 251 2.01 20.74 -5.51
CA GLY A 251 1.12 20.55 -4.36
C GLY A 251 -0.08 19.63 -4.63
N ASP A 252 -0.33 19.24 -5.88
CA ASP A 252 -1.38 18.28 -6.23
C ASP A 252 -1.03 16.85 -5.79
N ILE A 253 -2.07 16.04 -5.60
CA ILE A 253 -1.96 14.60 -5.37
C ILE A 253 -2.22 13.88 -6.71
N TYR A 254 -1.25 13.10 -7.16
CA TYR A 254 -1.40 12.22 -8.31
C TYR A 254 -1.90 10.83 -7.88
N ASN A 255 -2.99 10.38 -8.49
CA ASN A 255 -3.57 9.06 -8.25
C ASN A 255 -3.53 8.19 -9.52
N PRO A 256 -2.52 7.31 -9.68
CA PRO A 256 -2.42 6.43 -10.85
C PRO A 256 -3.47 5.31 -10.86
N THR A 257 -4.10 5.01 -9.72
CA THR A 257 -5.06 3.89 -9.62
C THR A 257 -6.35 4.17 -10.38
N GLU A 258 -6.73 5.43 -10.60
CA GLU A 258 -7.91 5.80 -11.41
C GLU A 258 -7.79 5.26 -12.84
N ASP A 259 -6.62 5.42 -13.47
CA ASP A 259 -6.36 4.89 -14.82
C ASP A 259 -6.16 3.37 -14.83
N MET A 260 -5.76 2.77 -13.72
CA MET A 260 -5.71 1.31 -13.57
C MET A 260 -7.13 0.75 -13.48
N PHE A 261 -7.99 1.36 -12.68
CA PHE A 261 -9.39 0.99 -12.51
C PHE A 261 -10.18 1.16 -13.81
N ARG A 262 -9.98 2.26 -14.54
CA ARG A 262 -10.56 2.46 -15.89
C ARG A 262 -10.22 1.36 -16.89
N ARG A 263 -9.06 0.70 -16.71
CA ARG A 263 -8.60 -0.43 -17.54
C ARG A 263 -9.06 -1.79 -17.01
N GLY A 264 -9.96 -1.81 -16.03
CA GLY A 264 -10.51 -3.03 -15.45
C GLY A 264 -9.62 -3.72 -14.42
N GLN A 265 -8.56 -3.08 -13.93
CA GLN A 265 -7.85 -3.58 -12.75
C GLN A 265 -8.67 -3.31 -11.49
N ASN A 266 -8.47 -4.14 -10.46
CA ASN A 266 -9.20 -4.06 -9.22
C ASN A 266 -8.35 -4.66 -8.09
N THR A 267 -8.70 -4.33 -6.85
CA THR A 267 -8.05 -4.90 -5.67
C THR A 267 -8.98 -5.82 -4.90
N LEU A 268 -10.29 -5.75 -5.15
CA LEU A 268 -11.26 -6.68 -4.58
C LEU A 268 -12.49 -6.84 -5.49
N ALA A 269 -13.35 -7.79 -5.13
CA ALA A 269 -14.64 -7.99 -5.78
C ALA A 269 -15.73 -8.28 -4.75
N TYR A 270 -16.89 -7.62 -4.89
CA TYR A 270 -18.03 -7.77 -3.99
C TYR A 270 -19.36 -7.66 -4.76
N ARG A 271 -20.24 -8.66 -4.59
CA ARG A 271 -21.54 -8.74 -5.27
C ARG A 271 -21.43 -8.48 -6.79
N ASP A 272 -20.49 -9.16 -7.42
CA ASP A 272 -20.19 -9.10 -8.85
C ASP A 272 -19.72 -7.73 -9.37
N ASN A 273 -19.38 -6.81 -8.46
CA ASN A 273 -18.68 -5.58 -8.78
C ASN A 273 -17.20 -5.74 -8.47
N ILE A 274 -16.36 -5.24 -9.36
CA ILE A 274 -14.94 -5.05 -9.10
C ILE A 274 -14.73 -3.68 -8.46
N ASN A 275 -13.84 -3.61 -7.45
CA ASN A 275 -13.53 -2.37 -6.75
C ASN A 275 -12.02 -2.19 -6.60
N PHE A 276 -11.58 -0.94 -6.46
CA PHE A 276 -10.17 -0.58 -6.29
C PHE A 276 -10.01 0.26 -5.01
N PHE A 277 -10.24 -0.38 -3.87
CA PHE A 277 -10.19 0.30 -2.57
C PHE A 277 -8.76 0.45 -2.03
N ASP A 278 -7.90 -0.51 -2.31
CA ASP A 278 -6.49 -0.50 -1.90
C ASP A 278 -5.70 0.38 -2.86
N GLN A 279 -5.32 1.57 -2.43
CA GLN A 279 -4.72 2.56 -3.33
C GLN A 279 -3.36 3.04 -2.82
N ILE A 280 -2.49 3.44 -3.75
CA ILE A 280 -1.26 4.20 -3.48
C ILE A 280 -1.29 5.43 -4.38
N MET A 281 -1.31 6.60 -3.75
CA MET A 281 -1.26 7.91 -4.41
C MET A 281 -0.18 8.77 -3.73
N PHE A 282 0.24 9.86 -4.37
CA PHE A 282 1.37 10.64 -3.86
C PHE A 282 1.39 12.07 -4.38
N THR A 283 2.04 12.95 -3.64
CA THR A 283 2.18 14.36 -4.00
C THR A 283 3.12 14.56 -5.20
N SER A 284 2.96 15.70 -5.87
CA SER A 284 3.71 16.08 -7.07
C SER A 284 5.24 15.91 -7.01
N PRO A 285 5.95 16.08 -5.85
CA PRO A 285 7.40 15.87 -5.78
C PRO A 285 7.86 14.45 -6.09
N LEU A 286 6.99 13.45 -5.95
CA LEU A 286 7.29 12.06 -6.33
C LEU A 286 6.95 11.77 -7.80
N LEU A 287 6.36 12.72 -8.52
CA LEU A 287 6.07 12.59 -9.94
C LEU A 287 7.15 13.26 -10.80
N THR A 288 7.41 12.68 -11.97
CA THR A 288 8.24 13.30 -13.02
C THR A 288 7.58 13.14 -14.38
N THR A 289 7.54 14.23 -15.16
CA THR A 289 7.09 14.24 -16.57
C THR A 289 8.27 14.36 -17.53
N LYS A 290 9.45 14.76 -17.03
CA LYS A 290 10.67 14.99 -17.81
C LYS A 290 11.69 13.86 -17.72
N LYS A 291 11.34 12.76 -17.03
CA LYS A 291 12.23 11.61 -16.75
C LYS A 291 13.49 12.01 -15.97
N GLU A 292 13.34 12.97 -15.07
CA GLU A 292 14.37 13.41 -14.12
C GLU A 292 14.28 12.55 -12.85
N TYR A 293 15.37 11.86 -12.49
CA TYR A 293 15.44 10.88 -11.40
C TYR A 293 16.58 11.17 -10.41
N SER A 294 17.05 12.41 -10.29
CA SER A 294 18.06 12.80 -9.30
C SER A 294 17.60 12.61 -7.85
N THR A 295 16.28 12.52 -7.65
CA THR A 295 15.63 12.14 -6.40
C THR A 295 14.67 10.99 -6.64
N TYR A 296 14.14 10.39 -5.58
CA TYR A 296 13.11 9.36 -5.74
C TYR A 296 11.89 9.88 -6.49
N LYS A 297 11.53 9.17 -7.56
CA LYS A 297 10.29 9.36 -8.30
C LYS A 297 9.56 8.04 -8.48
N MET A 298 8.24 8.09 -8.53
CA MET A 298 7.43 6.96 -8.93
C MET A 298 7.80 6.54 -10.36
N TYR A 299 8.18 5.27 -10.49
CA TYR A 299 8.37 4.60 -11.77
C TYR A 299 7.10 3.89 -12.23
N LYS A 300 6.51 3.08 -11.34
CA LYS A 300 5.29 2.32 -11.64
C LYS A 300 4.52 1.98 -10.36
N VAL A 301 3.19 1.95 -10.48
CA VAL A 301 2.27 1.37 -9.49
C VAL A 301 1.63 0.12 -10.10
N ASN A 302 1.46 -0.93 -9.32
CA ASN A 302 0.91 -2.21 -9.74
C ASN A 302 -0.01 -2.80 -8.67
N VAL A 303 -0.97 -3.62 -9.10
CA VAL A 303 -1.64 -4.61 -8.26
C VAL A 303 -0.82 -5.90 -8.32
N PHE A 304 -0.56 -6.53 -7.17
CA PHE A 304 0.06 -7.85 -7.11
C PHE A 304 -1.03 -8.92 -7.08
N ASN A 305 -1.25 -9.60 -8.21
CA ASN A 305 -2.32 -10.57 -8.39
C ASN A 305 -1.85 -11.85 -9.13
N PRO A 306 -0.82 -12.56 -8.64
CA PRO A 306 -0.48 -13.87 -9.20
C PRO A 306 -1.68 -14.83 -9.09
N GLN A 307 -1.72 -15.83 -9.97
CA GLN A 307 -2.88 -16.72 -10.10
C GLN A 307 -3.31 -17.39 -8.77
N TYR A 308 -2.37 -17.68 -7.88
CA TYR A 308 -2.66 -18.32 -6.58
C TYR A 308 -3.43 -17.41 -5.60
N LEU A 309 -3.47 -16.09 -5.84
CA LEU A 309 -4.29 -15.15 -5.08
C LEU A 309 -5.72 -15.05 -5.62
N THR A 310 -6.05 -15.73 -6.72
CA THR A 310 -7.37 -15.68 -7.33
C THR A 310 -8.07 -17.02 -7.18
N THR A 311 -9.34 -16.99 -6.79
CA THR A 311 -10.21 -18.17 -6.76
C THR A 311 -10.39 -18.71 -8.18
N GLN A 312 -10.00 -19.97 -8.41
CA GLN A 312 -9.92 -20.54 -9.76
C GLN A 312 -11.22 -21.20 -10.23
N THR A 313 -12.09 -21.62 -9.31
CA THR A 313 -13.27 -22.44 -9.58
C THR A 313 -14.48 -22.02 -8.74
N GLY A 314 -15.66 -22.57 -9.07
CA GLY A 314 -16.89 -22.33 -8.32
C GLY A 314 -17.50 -20.93 -8.53
N LYS A 315 -18.48 -20.61 -7.69
CA LYS A 315 -19.28 -19.37 -7.79
C LYS A 315 -18.44 -18.09 -7.71
N TYR A 316 -17.35 -18.12 -6.95
CA TYR A 316 -16.47 -16.97 -6.72
C TYR A 316 -15.23 -16.97 -7.64
N LYS A 317 -15.26 -17.72 -8.76
CA LYS A 317 -14.16 -17.71 -9.71
C LYS A 317 -13.83 -16.28 -10.16
N GLY A 318 -12.55 -15.91 -10.09
CA GLY A 318 -12.06 -14.57 -10.42
C GLY A 318 -11.97 -13.61 -9.22
N TYR A 319 -12.55 -13.94 -8.07
CA TYR A 319 -12.42 -13.15 -6.85
C TYR A 319 -11.07 -13.42 -6.17
N PRO A 320 -10.54 -12.48 -5.36
CA PRO A 320 -9.43 -12.78 -4.46
C PRO A 320 -9.72 -14.03 -3.62
N PHE A 321 -8.71 -14.87 -3.46
CA PHE A 321 -8.81 -16.10 -2.70
C PHE A 321 -8.65 -15.78 -1.22
N ARG A 322 -9.78 -15.48 -0.59
CA ARG A 322 -9.88 -15.04 0.81
C ARG A 322 -9.56 -16.12 1.83
N SER A 323 -9.09 -15.71 3.00
CA SER A 323 -8.83 -16.56 4.17
C SER A 323 -10.10 -17.19 4.71
N PHE A 324 -11.17 -16.41 4.91
CA PHE A 324 -12.33 -16.88 5.66
C PHE A 324 -13.66 -16.68 4.92
N ALA A 325 -14.56 -17.66 5.02
CA ALA A 325 -15.95 -17.49 4.61
C ALA A 325 -16.89 -18.38 5.42
N GLY A 326 -18.04 -17.82 5.81
CA GLY A 326 -19.07 -18.57 6.53
C GLY A 326 -18.57 -19.24 7.80
N GLY A 327 -17.69 -18.57 8.56
CA GLY A 327 -17.09 -19.09 9.79
C GLY A 327 -15.97 -20.12 9.60
N ASN A 328 -15.58 -20.44 8.36
CA ASN A 328 -14.56 -21.43 8.07
C ASN A 328 -13.31 -20.79 7.47
N PHE A 329 -12.14 -21.38 7.74
CA PHE A 329 -10.91 -21.07 7.03
C PHE A 329 -10.85 -21.83 5.69
N LEU A 330 -10.70 -21.10 4.60
CA LEU A 330 -10.68 -21.65 3.24
C LEU A 330 -9.26 -22.02 2.76
N GLY A 331 -8.22 -21.68 3.54
CA GLY A 331 -6.82 -21.86 3.13
C GLY A 331 -6.29 -20.75 2.23
N GLY A 332 -7.06 -19.68 2.00
CA GLY A 332 -6.67 -18.54 1.18
C GLY A 332 -5.82 -17.50 1.90
N TYR A 333 -5.73 -16.32 1.30
CA TYR A 333 -4.83 -15.24 1.64
C TYR A 333 -5.59 -14.04 2.20
N SER A 334 -6.14 -13.21 1.32
CA SER A 334 -6.89 -12.00 1.67
C SER A 334 -8.02 -11.86 0.66
N ASP A 335 -9.14 -11.26 1.06
CA ASP A 335 -10.14 -10.82 0.10
C ASP A 335 -9.74 -9.55 -0.68
N HIS A 336 -8.49 -9.10 -0.49
CA HIS A 336 -7.85 -8.01 -1.21
C HIS A 336 -6.58 -8.48 -1.93
N TYR A 337 -6.32 -7.92 -3.12
CA TYR A 337 -5.03 -7.95 -3.77
C TYR A 337 -4.18 -6.76 -3.29
N PRO A 338 -2.91 -6.99 -2.91
CA PRO A 338 -2.04 -5.90 -2.51
C PRO A 338 -1.67 -4.98 -3.66
N VAL A 339 -1.32 -3.74 -3.32
CA VAL A 339 -0.79 -2.75 -4.26
C VAL A 339 0.63 -2.35 -3.88
N TYR A 340 1.46 -2.07 -4.89
CA TYR A 340 2.84 -1.64 -4.66
C TYR A 340 3.32 -0.65 -5.72
N MET A 341 4.26 0.18 -5.30
CA MET A 341 4.91 1.21 -6.08
C MET A 341 6.41 1.01 -6.09
N TYR A 342 7.02 1.11 -7.27
CA TYR A 342 8.46 1.28 -7.40
C TYR A 342 8.81 2.76 -7.39
N LEU A 343 9.69 3.16 -6.47
CA LEU A 343 10.41 4.41 -6.50
C LEU A 343 11.80 4.16 -7.10
N ILE A 344 12.21 5.02 -8.03
CA ILE A 344 13.55 4.96 -8.61
C ILE A 344 14.29 6.28 -8.43
N LYS A 345 15.60 6.17 -8.21
CA LYS A 345 16.55 7.27 -8.13
C LYS A 345 17.80 6.88 -8.93
N GLU A 346 18.25 7.77 -9.81
CA GLU A 346 19.49 7.58 -10.57
C GLU A 346 20.67 7.60 -9.61
N ILE A 347 21.55 6.62 -9.75
CA ILE A 347 22.80 6.52 -8.99
C ILE A 347 23.97 6.57 -9.97
N ASN A 348 25.02 7.29 -9.56
CA ASN A 348 26.25 7.42 -10.35
C ASN A 348 27.09 6.15 -10.32
#